data_AF-A0A7C1H6E7-F1
#
_entry.id   AF-A0A7C1H6E7-F1
#
_cell.length_a   1.000
_cell.length_b   1.000
_cell.length_c   1.000
_cell.angle_alpha   90.00
_cell.angle_beta   90.00
_cell.angle_gamma   90.00
#
_symmetry.space_group_name_H-M   'P 1'
#
loop_
_entity.id
_entity.type
_entity.pdbx_description
1 polymer ?
#
loop_
_entity_poly.entity_id
_entity_poly.type
_entity_poly.pdbx_seq_one_letter_code
_entity_poly.pdbx_strand_id
1 'polypeptide(L)' 'MSKLVTFTVKLDSDKRNLMREFCEKSGMKIQKFLANAIEHEVKREMLKEDLVIFEAYEKRGKKTASDMKKFAEELGLKP' A
#
# COMPACT_ATOMS: atom_id res chain seq x y z
N MET A 1 -16.34 -12.02 15.08
CA MET A 1 -15.73 -11.22 16.16
C MET A 1 -14.82 -10.18 15.54
N SER A 2 -15.09 -8.89 15.77
CA SER A 2 -14.17 -7.82 15.36
C SER A 2 -12.86 -7.99 16.11
N LYS A 3 -11.78 -8.32 15.40
CA LYS A 3 -10.43 -8.42 15.98
C LYS A 3 -9.88 -7.00 16.14
N LEU A 4 -10.30 -6.31 17.19
CA LEU A 4 -9.77 -5.00 17.54
C LEU A 4 -8.32 -5.14 17.99
N VAL A 5 -7.41 -4.48 17.28
CA VAL A 5 -5.98 -4.42 17.62
C VAL A 5 -5.63 -2.97 17.92
N THR A 6 -4.99 -2.74 19.06
CA THR A 6 -4.48 -1.42 19.44
C THR A 6 -2.97 -1.42 19.30
N PHE A 7 -2.43 -0.38 18.68
CA PHE A 7 -0.99 -0.18 18.54
C PHE A 7 -0.61 1.23 18.97
N THR A 8 0.60 1.39 19.48
CA THR A 8 1.16 2.69 19.88
C THR A 8 2.31 3.04 18.96
N VAL A 9 2.32 4.26 18.44
CA VAL A 9 3.37 4.77 17.54
C VAL A 9 3.98 6.03 18.14
N LYS A 10 5.31 6.12 18.09
CA LYS A 10 6.02 7.38 18.30
C LYS A 10 6.04 8.15 16.97
N LEU A 11 5.47 9.35 16.98
CA LEU A 11 5.42 10.24 15.83
C LEU A 11 6.02 11.59 16.23
N ASP A 12 6.66 12.25 15.27
CA ASP A 12 7.05 13.65 15.37
C ASP A 12 5.83 14.53 15.75
N SER A 13 6.05 15.49 16.65
CA SER A 13 5.00 16.42 17.12
C SER A 13 4.39 17.22 15.99
N ASP A 14 5.18 17.63 15.01
CA ASP A 14 4.72 18.49 13.91
C ASP A 14 3.80 17.71 12.98
N LYS A 15 4.16 16.46 12.69
CA LYS A 15 3.33 15.53 11.92
C LYS A 15 2.02 15.21 12.65
N ARG A 16 2.09 15.05 13.98
CA ARG A 16 0.92 14.81 14.83
C ARG A 16 -0.04 16.00 14.79
N ASN A 17 0.49 17.21 14.91
CA ASN A 17 -0.29 18.43 14.90
C ASN A 17 -0.93 18.68 13.54
N LEU A 18 -0.17 18.52 12.45
CA LEU A 18 -0.68 18.62 11.08
C LEU A 18 -1.86 17.66 10.83
N MET A 19 -1.70 16.39 11.21
CA MET A 19 -2.77 15.39 11.09
C MET A 19 -3.99 15.79 11.92
N ARG A 20 -3.78 16.25 13.16
CA ARG A 20 -4.87 16.65 14.05
C ARG A 20 -5.66 17.82 13.47
N GLU A 21 -4.98 18.88 13.05
CA GLU A 21 -5.61 20.06 12.45
C GLU A 21 -6.37 19.71 11.18
N PHE A 22 -5.81 18.84 10.32
CA PHE A 22 -6.51 18.38 9.13
C PHE A 22 -7.81 17.63 9.48
N CYS A 23 -7.75 16.71 10.45
CA CYS A 23 -8.90 15.94 10.89
C CYS A 23 -9.98 16.82 11.53
N GLU A 24 -9.57 17.79 12.36
CA GLU A 24 -10.47 18.77 12.99
C GLU A 24 -11.17 19.63 11.92
N LYS A 25 -10.42 20.17 10.96
CA LYS A 25 -10.97 21.01 9.87
C LYS A 25 -11.91 20.24 8.95
N SER A 26 -11.63 18.96 8.70
CA SER A 26 -12.44 18.10 7.82
C SER A 26 -13.61 17.39 8.53
N GLY A 27 -13.76 17.59 9.86
CA GLY A 27 -14.79 16.90 10.65
C GLY A 27 -14.60 15.38 10.73
N MET A 28 -13.38 14.89 10.48
CA MET A 28 -13.06 13.46 10.48
C MET A 28 -12.43 13.01 11.79
N LYS A 29 -12.76 11.80 12.24
CA LYS A 29 -12.06 11.16 13.35
C LYS A 29 -10.68 10.70 12.90
N ILE A 30 -9.64 11.06 13.66
CA ILE A 30 -8.23 10.66 13.42
C ILE A 30 -8.12 9.15 13.19
N GLN A 31 -8.83 8.34 13.99
CA GLN A 31 -8.79 6.88 13.87
C GLN A 31 -9.31 6.38 12.51
N LYS A 32 -10.36 7.02 11.98
CA LYS A 32 -10.90 6.72 10.64
C LYS A 32 -9.94 7.18 9.54
N PHE A 33 -9.33 8.35 9.72
CA PHE A 33 -8.31 8.86 8.80
C PHE A 33 -7.12 7.91 8.70
N LEU A 34 -6.58 7.47 9.84
CA LEU A 34 -5.46 6.52 9.87
C LEU A 34 -5.81 5.16 9.26
N ALA A 35 -7.01 4.63 9.53
CA ALA A 35 -7.46 3.38 8.93
C ALA A 35 -7.49 3.48 7.38
N ASN A 36 -8.09 4.55 6.86
CA ASN A 36 -8.14 4.80 5.43
C ASN A 36 -6.74 5.01 4.83
N ALA A 37 -5.86 5.73 5.53
CA ALA A 37 -4.50 5.99 5.06
C ALA A 37 -3.68 4.69 4.97
N ILE A 38 -3.82 3.79 5.95
CA ILE A 38 -3.17 2.47 5.92
C ILE A 38 -3.65 1.67 4.72
N GLU A 39 -4.97 1.55 4.50
CA GLU A 39 -5.50 0.82 3.34
C GLU A 39 -5.04 1.42 2.01
N HIS A 40 -5.04 2.74 1.91
CA HIS A 40 -4.63 3.44 0.70
C HIS A 40 -3.15 3.22 0.40
N GLU A 41 -2.28 3.32 1.40
CA GLU A 41 -0.84 3.17 1.18
C GLU A 41 -0.45 1.72 0.92
N VAL A 42 -1.10 0.74 1.57
CA VAL A 42 -0.93 -0.68 1.23
C VAL A 42 -1.33 -0.94 -0.22
N LYS A 43 -2.50 -0.46 -0.66
CA LYS A 43 -2.93 -0.60 -2.07
C LYS A 43 -1.94 0.06 -3.03
N ARG A 44 -1.43 1.24 -2.67
CA ARG A 44 -0.46 1.97 -3.48
C ARG A 44 0.86 1.21 -3.63
N GLU A 45 1.38 0.62 -2.56
CA GLU A 45 2.60 -0.18 -2.63
C GLU A 45 2.39 -1.46 -3.44
N MET A 46 1.27 -2.17 -3.26
CA MET A 46 0.95 -3.35 -4.09
C MET A 46 0.86 -2.99 -5.59
N LEU A 47 0.22 -1.87 -5.93
CA LEU A 47 0.12 -1.42 -7.32
C LEU A 47 1.48 -1.05 -7.92
N LYS A 48 2.44 -0.56 -7.12
CA LYS A 48 3.81 -0.33 -7.60
C LYS A 48 4.52 -1.64 -7.90
N GLU A 49 4.38 -2.64 -7.04
CA GLU A 49 4.94 -3.97 -7.27
C GLU A 49 4.36 -4.58 -8.55
N ASP A 50 3.04 -4.52 -8.73
CA ASP A 50 2.36 -4.98 -9.93
C ASP A 50 2.83 -4.25 -11.21
N LEU A 51 3.02 -2.93 -11.13
CA LEU A 51 3.55 -2.13 -12.24
C LEU A 51 4.98 -2.53 -12.60
N VAL A 52 5.83 -2.79 -11.61
CA VAL A 52 7.21 -3.26 -11.82
C VAL A 52 7.21 -4.63 -12.49
N ILE A 53 6.33 -5.54 -12.07
CA ILE A 53 6.15 -6.86 -12.69
C ILE A 53 5.68 -6.71 -14.13
N PHE A 54 4.68 -5.86 -14.38
CA PHE A 54 4.17 -5.59 -15.72
C PHE A 54 5.23 -4.99 -16.63
N GLU A 55 6.01 -4.00 -16.17
CA GLU A 55 7.10 -3.43 -16.95
C GLU A 55 8.22 -4.43 -17.22
N ALA A 56 8.56 -5.28 -16.24
CA ALA A 56 9.52 -6.35 -16.41
C ALA A 56 9.02 -7.37 -17.45
N TYR A 57 7.73 -7.68 -17.45
CA TYR A 57 7.09 -8.54 -18.44
C TYR A 57 7.03 -7.89 -19.84
N GLU A 58 6.74 -6.59 -19.95
CA GLU A 58 6.77 -5.90 -21.24
C GLU A 58 8.17 -5.77 -21.82
N LYS A 59 9.18 -5.52 -20.96
CA LYS A 59 10.59 -5.35 -21.37
C LYS A 59 11.29 -6.68 -21.64
N ARG A 60 10.93 -7.78 -20.94
CA ARG A 60 11.58 -9.10 -21.07
C ARG A 60 10.67 -10.20 -21.65
N GLY A 61 9.40 -10.21 -21.26
CA GLY A 61 8.43 -11.28 -21.53
C GLY A 61 7.88 -11.34 -22.96
N LYS A 62 7.85 -10.24 -23.73
CA LYS A 62 7.40 -10.28 -25.15
C LYS A 62 8.24 -11.17 -26.06
N LYS A 63 9.42 -11.65 -25.62
CA LYS A 63 10.25 -12.60 -26.38
C LYS A 63 10.21 -14.05 -25.88
N THR A 64 9.72 -14.33 -24.67
CA THR A 64 9.85 -15.69 -24.08
C THR A 64 8.71 -16.15 -23.17
N ALA A 65 7.78 -15.28 -22.71
CA ALA A 65 6.78 -15.67 -21.72
C ALA A 65 5.36 -15.65 -22.34
N SER A 66 4.74 -16.83 -22.43
CA SER A 66 3.37 -17.01 -22.92
C SER A 66 2.29 -16.77 -21.86
N ASP A 67 2.67 -16.54 -20.59
CA ASP A 67 1.72 -16.32 -19.50
C ASP A 67 2.33 -15.49 -18.35
N MET A 68 1.64 -14.42 -17.94
CA MET A 68 2.11 -13.44 -16.97
C MET A 68 2.28 -14.04 -15.56
N LYS A 69 1.48 -15.06 -15.23
CA LYS A 69 1.58 -15.79 -13.94
C LYS A 69 2.89 -16.55 -13.79
N LYS A 70 3.38 -17.20 -14.86
CA LYS A 70 4.63 -17.96 -14.83
C LYS A 70 5.84 -17.04 -14.64
N PHE A 71 5.80 -15.84 -15.20
CA PHE A 71 6.86 -14.85 -15.06
C PHE A 71 6.96 -14.28 -13.64
N ALA A 72 5.82 -14.11 -12.96
CA ALA A 72 5.80 -13.73 -11.55
C ALA A 72 6.43 -14.81 -10.64
N GLU A 73 6.13 -16.09 -10.91
CA GLU A 73 6.75 -17.23 -10.20
C GLU A 73 8.28 -17.32 -10.44
N GLU A 74 8.76 -17.07 -11.66
CA GLU A 74 10.20 -17.06 -11.99
C GLU A 74 10.98 -15.93 -11.30
N LEU A 75 10.33 -14.79 -11.00
CA LEU A 75 10.92 -13.68 -10.26
C LEU A 75 10.91 -13.89 -8.74
N GLY A 76 10.40 -15.02 -8.25
CA GLY A 76 10.33 -15.33 -6.81
C GLY A 76 9.24 -14.56 -6.08
N LEU A 77 8.32 -13.93 -6.80
CA LEU A 77 7.15 -13.25 -6.24
C LEU A 77 6.04 -14.31 -6.13
N LYS A 78 5.65 -14.65 -4.90
CA LYS A 78 4.55 -15.59 -4.69
C LYS A 78 3.24 -14.96 -5.18
N PRO A 79 2.37 -15.75 -5.84
CA PRO A 79 1.07 -15.29 -6.32
C PRO A 79 0.15 -14.85 -5.18
#